data_AF-A0A7T0KE43-F1
#
_entry.id   AF-A0A7T0KE43-F1
#
_cell.length_a   1.000
_cell.length_b   1.000
_cell.length_c   1.000
_cell.angle_alpha   90.00
_cell.angle_beta   90.00
_cell.angle_gamma   90.00
#
_symmetry.space_group_name_H-M   'P 1'
#
loop_
_entity.id
_entity.type
_entity.pdbx_description
1 polymer ?
#
loop_
_entity_poly.entity_id
_entity_poly.type
_entity_poly.pdbx_seq_one_letter_code
_entity_poly.pdbx_strand_id
1 'polypeptide(L)'
;MDLRQWRKHIDQVVADEGQWLGILDEFGLPLYELGGVVDVSFPQARLEAESVAVTLAVTPGDRVVNDLVGAGLGVQDAAGRLVPAAGPTRLIMLARAGKPRQVATVTHTVASGSTGPATLVVHGVGLVDSLSWWPCPSVPVEWASARFDEWTTDAGGVAYKTPRQLAQLPFATRADGYTVTGRARRVVQNIIQDSFDAVNALYGWADNPHAVVDFATRADKSPQALVRVNDDPVLDTVAETCRAAGLGIGVSLWWPGDGSIYTRTRRDPATYVGKFFAHPVLVVRVREIKEA
;
A
#
# COMPACT_ATOMS: atom_id res chain seq x y z
N MET A 1 5.39 -18.99 -9.28
CA MET A 1 6.49 -18.65 -8.37
C MET A 1 6.21 -19.28 -7.01
N ASP A 2 7.17 -19.98 -6.39
CA ASP A 2 6.93 -20.71 -5.13
C ASP A 2 7.29 -19.85 -3.90
N LEU A 3 6.27 -19.26 -3.26
CA LEU A 3 6.45 -18.44 -2.06
C LEU A 3 6.99 -19.24 -0.87
N ARG A 4 6.72 -20.55 -0.79
CA ARG A 4 7.21 -21.38 0.33
C ARG A 4 8.73 -21.56 0.24
N GLN A 5 9.26 -21.76 -0.96
CA GLN A 5 10.71 -21.80 -1.17
C GLN A 5 11.35 -20.46 -0.84
N TRP A 6 10.76 -19.36 -1.30
CA TRP A 6 11.24 -18.02 -0.96
C TRP A 6 11.26 -17.75 0.54
N ARG A 7 10.22 -18.15 1.29
CA ARG A 7 10.23 -18.02 2.74
C ARG A 7 11.38 -18.79 3.38
N LYS A 8 11.59 -20.06 3.01
CA LYS A 8 12.70 -20.87 3.54
C LYS A 8 14.06 -20.22 3.25
N HIS A 9 14.22 -19.70 2.03
CA HIS A 9 15.43 -18.98 1.63
C HIS A 9 15.64 -17.72 2.48
N ILE A 10 14.61 -16.88 2.61
CA ILE A 10 14.64 -15.65 3.42
C ILE A 10 14.95 -15.97 4.88
N ASP A 11 14.28 -16.97 5.46
CA ASP A 11 14.48 -17.38 6.85
C ASP A 11 15.92 -17.89 7.07
N GLN A 12 16.48 -18.61 6.10
CA GLN A 12 17.86 -19.06 6.12
C GLN A 12 18.85 -17.88 6.05
N VAL A 13 18.70 -16.98 5.08
CA VAL A 13 19.56 -15.78 4.97
C VAL A 13 19.46 -14.91 6.21
N VAL A 14 18.27 -14.74 6.79
CA VAL A 14 18.11 -14.00 8.05
C VAL A 14 18.80 -14.71 9.22
N ALA A 15 18.83 -16.04 9.25
CA ALA A 15 19.54 -16.79 10.28
C ALA A 15 21.07 -16.70 10.13
N ASP A 16 21.56 -16.75 8.88
CA ASP A 16 22.98 -16.79 8.55
C ASP A 16 23.62 -15.39 8.56
N GLU A 17 22.92 -14.37 8.04
CA GLU A 17 23.43 -13.01 7.79
C GLU A 17 22.73 -11.93 8.66
N GLY A 18 21.71 -12.31 9.42
CA GLY A 18 20.97 -11.44 10.34
C GLY A 18 19.88 -10.58 9.68
N GLN A 19 19.94 -10.40 8.36
CA GLN A 19 18.92 -9.68 7.59
C GLN A 19 18.83 -10.18 6.15
N TRP A 20 17.65 -10.06 5.56
CA TRP A 20 17.42 -10.25 4.14
C TRP A 20 16.86 -8.97 3.54
N LEU A 21 17.35 -8.58 2.37
CA LEU A 21 16.88 -7.41 1.64
C LEU A 21 16.64 -7.80 0.17
N GLY A 22 15.47 -7.46 -0.36
CA GLY A 22 15.13 -7.83 -1.74
C GLY A 22 14.04 -6.98 -2.35
N ILE A 23 13.89 -7.16 -3.66
CA ILE A 23 12.85 -6.50 -4.46
C ILE A 23 11.68 -7.45 -4.65
N LEU A 24 10.48 -6.91 -4.47
CA LEU A 24 9.21 -7.56 -4.76
C LEU A 24 8.56 -6.91 -5.99
N ASP A 25 7.68 -7.64 -6.64
CA ASP A 25 6.80 -7.12 -7.69
C ASP A 25 5.65 -6.29 -7.13
N GLU A 26 4.81 -5.75 -8.03
CA GLU A 26 3.61 -4.99 -7.72
C GLU A 26 2.55 -5.78 -6.93
N PHE A 27 2.66 -7.12 -6.89
CA PHE A 27 1.78 -8.01 -6.13
C PHE A 27 2.40 -8.44 -4.79
N GLY A 28 3.57 -7.90 -4.41
CA GLY A 28 4.25 -8.22 -3.16
C GLY A 28 4.90 -9.60 -3.15
N LEU A 29 5.19 -10.18 -4.31
CA LEU A 29 5.91 -11.43 -4.48
C LEU A 29 7.41 -11.16 -4.70
N PRO A 30 8.33 -11.88 -4.04
CA PRO A 30 9.78 -11.66 -4.19
C PRO A 30 10.32 -11.98 -5.59
N LEU A 31 10.99 -11.00 -6.21
CA LEU A 31 11.60 -11.14 -7.54
C LEU A 31 13.07 -11.57 -7.46
N TYR A 32 13.83 -10.92 -6.60
CA TYR A 32 15.25 -11.19 -6.37
C TYR A 32 15.73 -10.57 -5.06
N GLU A 33 16.80 -11.16 -4.52
CA GLU A 33 17.55 -10.63 -3.39
C GLU A 33 18.56 -9.57 -3.85
N LEU A 34 18.81 -8.58 -3.00
CA LEU A 34 19.79 -7.54 -3.23
C LEU A 34 21.13 -7.93 -2.61
N GLY A 35 22.14 -8.14 -3.47
CA GLY A 35 23.53 -8.25 -3.05
C GLY A 35 24.20 -6.88 -2.89
N GLY A 36 25.40 -6.86 -2.31
CA GLY A 36 26.25 -5.65 -2.25
C GLY A 36 25.68 -4.53 -1.38
N VAL A 37 24.85 -4.85 -0.39
CA VAL A 37 24.24 -3.86 0.50
C VAL A 37 25.32 -3.15 1.32
N VAL A 38 25.43 -1.83 1.15
CA VAL A 38 26.38 -0.96 1.86
C VAL A 38 25.71 -0.31 3.06
N ASP A 39 24.51 0.23 2.86
CA ASP A 39 23.76 0.93 3.91
C ASP A 39 22.25 0.75 3.74
N VAL A 40 21.53 0.71 4.86
CA VAL A 40 20.08 0.47 4.91
C VAL A 40 19.44 1.40 5.95
N SER A 41 18.65 2.35 5.45
CA SER A 41 17.80 3.22 6.26
C SER A 41 16.32 2.90 6.03
N PHE A 42 15.71 2.24 7.02
CA PHE A 42 14.26 2.01 7.12
C PHE A 42 13.76 2.65 8.42
N PRO A 43 13.60 3.99 8.47
CA PRO A 43 13.12 4.67 9.67
C PRO A 43 11.69 4.24 9.96
N GLN A 44 11.28 4.29 11.23
CA GLN A 44 9.88 4.13 11.62
C GLN A 44 9.27 5.48 11.99
N ALA A 45 8.31 5.97 11.21
CA ALA A 45 7.63 7.24 11.39
C ALA A 45 6.15 7.01 11.72
N ARG A 46 5.60 7.87 12.58
CA ARG A 46 4.21 7.74 13.05
C ARG A 46 3.31 8.57 12.15
N LEU A 47 2.27 7.95 11.58
CA LEU A 47 1.23 8.63 10.79
C LEU A 47 1.75 9.37 9.55
N GLU A 48 2.98 9.10 9.11
CA GLU A 48 3.59 9.69 7.93
C GLU A 48 4.30 8.60 7.12
N ALA A 49 4.40 8.82 5.82
CA ALA A 49 5.16 7.96 4.93
C ALA A 49 6.65 7.99 5.31
N GLU A 50 7.20 6.84 5.66
CA GLU A 50 8.61 6.68 5.98
C GLU A 50 9.45 6.79 4.69
N SER A 51 10.42 7.70 4.65
CA SER A 51 11.40 7.72 3.56
C SER A 51 12.44 6.63 3.78
N VAL A 52 12.48 5.67 2.87
CA VAL A 52 13.43 4.56 2.88
C VAL A 52 14.55 4.85 1.91
N ALA A 53 15.79 4.55 2.30
CA ALA A 53 16.95 4.62 1.44
C ALA A 53 17.82 3.36 1.62
N VAL A 54 18.18 2.72 0.51
CA VAL A 54 19.09 1.57 0.49
C VAL A 54 20.21 1.85 -0.48
N THR A 55 21.45 1.77 0.01
CA THR A 55 22.66 1.97 -0.81
C THR A 55 23.28 0.62 -1.13
N LEU A 56 23.52 0.38 -2.42
CA LEU A 56 24.09 -0.85 -2.96
C LEU A 56 25.38 -0.55 -3.72
N ALA A 57 26.40 -1.38 -3.54
CA ALA A 57 27.52 -1.50 -4.46
C ALA A 57 27.08 -2.38 -5.63
N VAL A 58 27.16 -1.86 -6.85
CA VAL A 58 26.67 -2.54 -8.05
C VAL A 58 27.73 -2.54 -9.14
N THR A 59 27.60 -3.47 -10.07
CA THR A 59 28.37 -3.50 -11.31
C THR A 59 27.46 -3.39 -12.54
N PRO A 60 27.98 -2.88 -13.68
CA PRO A 60 27.22 -2.87 -14.93
C PRO A 60 26.76 -4.29 -15.30
N GLY A 61 25.46 -4.47 -15.51
CA GLY A 61 24.85 -5.77 -15.82
C GLY A 61 24.17 -6.45 -14.64
N ASP A 62 24.33 -5.95 -13.41
CA ASP A 62 23.59 -6.45 -12.25
C ASP A 62 22.07 -6.35 -12.49
N ARG A 63 21.34 -7.38 -12.04
CA ARG A 63 19.88 -7.47 -12.24
C ARG A 63 19.14 -6.26 -11.68
N VAL A 64 19.56 -5.75 -10.53
CA VAL A 64 18.95 -4.57 -9.88
C VAL A 64 19.13 -3.30 -10.71
N VAL A 65 20.28 -3.14 -11.36
CA VAL A 65 20.54 -2.01 -12.26
C VAL A 65 19.64 -2.13 -13.48
N ASN A 66 19.55 -3.31 -14.09
CA ASN A 66 18.72 -3.51 -15.28
C ASN A 66 17.22 -3.33 -15.00
N ASP A 67 16.73 -3.78 -13.85
CA ASP A 67 15.30 -3.70 -13.49
C ASP A 67 14.89 -2.31 -12.98
N LEU A 68 15.69 -1.68 -12.10
CA LEU A 68 15.30 -0.41 -11.47
C LEU A 68 15.77 0.84 -12.23
N VAL A 69 16.86 0.74 -13.00
CA VAL A 69 17.42 1.88 -13.77
C VAL A 69 16.99 1.82 -15.25
N GLY A 70 16.55 0.66 -15.73
CA GLY A 70 16.39 0.30 -17.15
C GLY A 70 15.69 1.33 -18.06
N ALA A 71 16.33 1.62 -19.19
CA ALA A 71 15.91 2.38 -20.39
C ALA A 71 14.90 3.53 -20.19
N GLY A 72 15.08 4.40 -19.19
CA GLY A 72 14.17 5.52 -18.97
C GLY A 72 14.73 6.68 -18.17
N LEU A 73 15.73 6.44 -17.31
CA LEU A 73 16.39 7.52 -16.57
C LEU A 73 17.23 8.37 -17.53
N GLY A 74 16.79 9.61 -17.75
CA GLY A 74 17.43 10.59 -18.65
C GLY A 74 16.76 10.72 -20.02
N VAL A 75 15.67 9.99 -20.30
CA VAL A 75 14.89 10.21 -21.53
C VAL A 75 14.07 11.48 -21.33
N GLN A 76 14.39 12.51 -22.12
CA GLN A 76 13.58 13.71 -22.18
C GLN A 76 12.54 13.55 -23.30
N ASP A 77 11.32 14.03 -23.08
CA ASP A 77 10.34 14.19 -24.15
C ASP A 77 10.84 15.24 -25.17
N ALA A 78 10.12 15.39 -26.29
CA ALA A 78 10.46 16.41 -27.30
C ALA A 78 10.44 17.86 -26.77
N ALA A 79 9.97 18.08 -25.53
CA ALA A 79 9.95 19.36 -24.83
C ALA A 79 11.00 19.45 -23.70
N GLY A 80 11.93 18.50 -23.59
CA GLY A 80 13.03 18.51 -22.62
C GLY A 80 12.63 18.04 -21.21
N ARG A 81 11.42 17.51 -21.02
CA ARG A 81 10.94 17.05 -19.70
C ARG A 81 11.35 15.60 -19.50
N LEU A 82 11.82 15.26 -18.30
CA LEU A 82 12.09 13.87 -17.95
C LEU A 82 10.82 13.03 -18.10
N VAL A 83 10.90 11.98 -18.91
CA VAL A 83 9.85 10.97 -19.04
C VAL A 83 9.91 10.11 -17.78
N PRO A 84 8.79 9.97 -17.03
CA PRO A 84 8.74 9.08 -15.88
C PRO A 84 9.17 7.67 -16.31
N ALA A 85 9.99 7.01 -15.49
CA ALA A 85 10.36 5.61 -15.73
C ALA A 85 9.07 4.77 -15.75
N ALA A 86 8.64 4.37 -16.94
CA ALA A 86 7.37 3.67 -17.17
C ALA A 86 7.52 2.16 -16.94
N GLY A 87 8.07 1.78 -15.79
CA GLY A 87 8.19 0.39 -15.35
C GLY A 87 7.03 -0.03 -14.44
N PRO A 88 6.80 -1.35 -14.25
CA PRO A 88 5.93 -1.84 -13.20
C PRO A 88 6.40 -1.35 -11.82
N THR A 89 5.45 -1.13 -10.91
CA THR A 89 5.77 -0.73 -9.53
C THR A 89 6.61 -1.81 -8.85
N ARG A 90 7.65 -1.40 -8.12
CA ARG A 90 8.51 -2.29 -7.34
C ARG A 90 8.40 -1.98 -5.86
N LEU A 91 8.45 -3.01 -5.04
CA LEU A 91 8.55 -2.86 -3.59
C LEU A 91 9.93 -3.31 -3.14
N ILE A 92 10.44 -2.70 -2.08
CA ILE A 92 11.64 -3.15 -1.39
C ILE A 92 11.26 -3.68 -0.02
N MET A 93 11.80 -4.84 0.35
CA MET A 93 11.48 -5.51 1.60
C MET A 93 12.74 -5.82 2.39
N LEU A 94 12.71 -5.45 3.67
CA LEU A 94 13.69 -5.80 4.68
C LEU A 94 13.06 -6.79 5.68
N ALA A 95 13.73 -7.93 5.86
CA ALA A 95 13.38 -8.92 6.88
C ALA A 95 14.54 -9.08 7.87
N ARG A 96 14.22 -9.17 9.17
CA ARG A 96 15.19 -9.36 10.26
C ARG A 96 14.61 -10.30 11.30
N ALA A 97 15.47 -11.06 11.97
CA ALA A 97 15.06 -11.99 13.00
C ALA A 97 14.25 -11.29 14.11
N GLY A 98 13.09 -11.85 14.45
CA GLY A 98 12.23 -11.32 15.52
C GLY A 98 11.55 -9.98 15.23
N LYS A 99 11.71 -9.41 14.03
CA LYS A 99 11.04 -8.15 13.63
C LYS A 99 10.01 -8.40 12.53
N PRO A 100 8.89 -7.66 12.52
CA PRO A 100 7.98 -7.67 11.37
C PRO A 100 8.72 -7.26 10.09
N ARG A 101 8.31 -7.84 8.95
CA ARG A 101 8.82 -7.43 7.63
C ARG A 101 8.50 -5.95 7.42
N GLN A 102 9.52 -5.18 7.03
CA GLN A 102 9.39 -3.79 6.64
C GLN A 102 9.38 -3.72 5.12
N VAL A 103 8.38 -3.05 4.56
CA VAL A 103 8.19 -2.94 3.11
C VAL A 103 7.95 -1.49 2.75
N ALA A 104 8.52 -1.05 1.65
CA ALA A 104 8.32 0.27 1.08
C ALA A 104 8.13 0.17 -0.44
N THR A 105 7.37 1.10 -1.02
CA THR A 105 7.26 1.25 -2.47
C THR A 105 8.45 2.03 -2.99
N VAL A 106 9.14 1.50 -4.01
CA VAL A 106 10.24 2.18 -4.67
C VAL A 106 9.70 3.38 -5.45
N THR A 107 10.22 4.57 -5.19
CA THR A 107 9.80 5.81 -5.86
C THR A 107 10.75 6.19 -6.99
N HIS A 108 12.06 6.10 -6.72
CA HIS A 108 13.10 6.38 -7.70
C HIS A 108 14.42 5.76 -7.25
N THR A 109 15.36 5.67 -8.19
CA THR A 109 16.70 5.18 -7.92
C THR A 109 17.74 6.13 -8.50
N VAL A 110 18.83 6.34 -7.76
CA VAL A 110 19.96 7.17 -8.18
C VAL A 110 21.18 6.29 -8.37
N ALA A 111 21.62 6.16 -9.62
CA ALA A 111 22.85 5.46 -9.97
C ALA A 111 24.02 6.45 -10.07
N SER A 112 25.19 6.07 -9.55
CA SER A 112 26.41 6.89 -9.63
C SER A 112 27.64 6.02 -9.92
N GLY A 113 28.63 6.63 -10.57
CA GLY A 113 29.90 6.00 -10.93
C GLY A 113 30.59 6.72 -12.10
N SER A 114 31.89 6.47 -12.30
CA SER A 114 32.70 7.23 -13.27
C SER A 114 32.63 6.69 -14.69
N THR A 115 32.76 5.38 -14.87
CA THR A 115 32.72 4.68 -16.17
C THR A 115 31.47 3.83 -16.38
N GLY A 116 30.70 3.63 -15.31
CA GLY A 116 29.45 2.87 -15.25
C GLY A 116 28.88 2.92 -13.84
N PRO A 117 27.65 2.43 -13.60
CA PRO A 117 27.07 2.39 -12.26
C PRO A 117 27.95 1.54 -11.33
N ALA A 118 28.46 2.17 -10.28
CA ALA A 118 29.24 1.56 -9.20
C ALA A 118 28.48 1.57 -7.87
N THR A 119 27.58 2.54 -7.72
CA THR A 119 26.70 2.67 -6.55
C THR A 119 25.28 2.94 -7.02
N LEU A 120 24.31 2.31 -6.37
CA LEU A 120 22.89 2.51 -6.60
C LEU A 120 22.21 2.82 -5.27
N VAL A 121 21.51 3.95 -5.20
CA VAL A 121 20.66 4.30 -4.06
C VAL A 121 19.20 4.11 -4.48
N VAL A 122 18.50 3.22 -3.78
CA VAL A 122 17.08 2.95 -3.97
C VAL A 122 16.29 3.74 -2.94
N HIS A 123 15.45 4.66 -3.40
CA HIS A 123 14.56 5.43 -2.55
C HIS A 123 13.15 4.87 -2.58
N GLY A 124 12.47 4.91 -1.43
CA GLY A 124 11.10 4.46 -1.33
C GLY A 124 10.30 5.16 -0.25
N VAL A 125 9.00 4.87 -0.23
CA VAL A 125 8.04 5.36 0.76
C VAL A 125 7.39 4.16 1.46
N GLY A 126 7.26 4.22 2.78
CA GLY A 126 6.63 3.16 3.57
C GLY A 126 5.19 2.90 3.14
N LEU A 127 4.69 1.68 3.37
CA LEU A 127 3.35 1.27 2.91
C LEU A 127 2.19 2.08 3.48
N VAL A 128 2.38 2.92 4.49
CA VAL A 128 1.34 3.86 4.93
C VAL A 128 0.92 4.80 3.80
N ASP A 129 1.85 5.21 2.94
CA ASP A 129 1.58 6.07 1.78
C ASP A 129 0.65 5.40 0.76
N SER A 130 0.60 4.07 0.74
CA SER A 130 -0.33 3.34 -0.14
C SER A 130 -1.78 3.71 0.12
N LEU A 131 -2.14 4.13 1.34
CA LEU A 131 -3.50 4.59 1.70
C LEU A 131 -3.88 5.89 0.99
N SER A 132 -2.91 6.68 0.52
CA SER A 132 -3.14 7.87 -0.31
C SER A 132 -3.65 7.53 -1.71
N TRP A 133 -3.52 6.27 -2.15
CA TRP A 133 -4.03 5.78 -3.43
C TRP A 133 -5.43 5.17 -3.33
N TRP A 134 -5.93 4.94 -2.12
CA TRP A 134 -7.28 4.41 -1.92
C TRP A 134 -8.24 5.59 -1.74
N PRO A 135 -9.27 5.72 -2.60
CA PRO A 135 -10.33 6.67 -2.35
C PRO A 135 -11.11 6.28 -1.08
N CYS A 136 -11.68 7.26 -0.39
CA CYS A 136 -12.55 7.07 0.76
C CYS A 136 -14.01 7.39 0.41
N PRO A 137 -14.76 6.43 -0.18
CA PRO A 137 -16.09 6.71 -0.72
C PRO A 137 -17.04 7.19 0.37
N SER A 138 -17.70 8.30 0.13
CA SER A 138 -18.79 8.80 0.97
C SER A 138 -20.00 7.85 0.95
N VAL A 139 -20.21 7.13 -0.16
CA VAL A 139 -21.29 6.14 -0.35
C VAL A 139 -20.74 4.77 -0.79
N PRO A 140 -20.05 4.03 0.09
CA PRO A 140 -19.30 2.83 -0.28
C PRO A 140 -20.17 1.70 -0.83
N VAL A 141 -21.44 1.61 -0.40
CA VAL A 141 -22.39 0.59 -0.88
C VAL A 141 -22.73 0.78 -2.35
N GLU A 142 -22.89 2.03 -2.80
CA GLU A 142 -23.21 2.30 -4.21
C GLU A 142 -21.98 2.06 -5.09
N TRP A 143 -20.79 2.42 -4.62
CA TRP A 143 -19.53 2.12 -5.32
C TRP A 143 -19.30 0.62 -5.51
N ALA A 144 -19.59 -0.20 -4.49
CA ALA A 144 -19.51 -1.66 -4.61
C ALA A 144 -20.46 -2.25 -5.67
N SER A 145 -21.58 -1.57 -5.92
CA SER A 145 -22.58 -1.97 -6.92
C SER A 145 -22.31 -1.42 -8.32
N ALA A 146 -21.43 -0.42 -8.46
CA ALA A 146 -21.08 0.18 -9.73
C ALA A 146 -20.30 -0.80 -10.62
N ARG A 147 -20.36 -0.57 -11.94
CA ARG A 147 -19.71 -1.38 -12.97
C ARG A 147 -18.99 -0.46 -13.93
N PHE A 148 -17.89 -0.97 -14.49
CA PHE A 148 -17.25 -0.32 -15.63
C PHE A 148 -18.04 -0.66 -16.89
N ASP A 149 -18.48 0.38 -17.58
CA ASP A 149 -19.12 0.28 -18.88
C ASP A 149 -18.27 0.98 -19.93
N GLU A 150 -18.49 0.63 -21.21
CA GLU A 150 -17.87 1.35 -22.31
C GLU A 150 -18.63 2.65 -22.60
N TRP A 151 -17.91 3.76 -22.56
CA TRP A 151 -18.40 5.09 -22.84
C TRP A 151 -17.80 5.58 -24.15
N THR A 152 -18.67 5.93 -25.09
CA THR A 152 -18.30 6.46 -26.39
C THR A 152 -18.41 7.99 -26.45
N THR A 153 -19.07 8.61 -25.49
CA THR A 153 -19.26 10.06 -25.39
C THR A 153 -18.99 10.57 -23.98
N ASP A 154 -18.64 11.85 -23.86
CA ASP A 154 -18.63 12.55 -22.57
C ASP A 154 -20.03 12.91 -22.08
N ALA A 155 -20.12 13.54 -20.91
CA ALA A 155 -21.38 13.96 -20.30
C ALA A 155 -22.14 15.02 -21.14
N GLY A 156 -21.47 15.71 -22.07
CA GLY A 156 -22.07 16.65 -23.02
C GLY A 156 -22.47 16.01 -24.35
N GLY A 157 -22.27 14.71 -24.53
CA GLY A 157 -22.54 13.98 -25.77
C GLY A 157 -21.44 14.09 -26.83
N VAL A 158 -20.28 14.64 -26.49
CA VAL A 158 -19.14 14.72 -27.42
C VAL A 158 -18.44 13.38 -27.48
N ALA A 159 -18.30 12.83 -28.69
CA ALA A 159 -17.68 11.54 -28.90
C ALA A 159 -16.19 11.54 -28.50
N TYR A 160 -15.78 10.53 -27.75
CA TYR A 160 -14.37 10.26 -27.52
C TYR A 160 -13.72 9.70 -28.79
N LYS A 161 -12.48 10.12 -29.06
CA LYS A 161 -11.66 9.55 -30.14
C LYS A 161 -11.39 8.04 -29.94
N THR A 162 -11.37 7.60 -28.68
CA THR A 162 -11.23 6.20 -28.28
C THR A 162 -12.23 5.95 -27.17
N PRO A 163 -13.09 4.91 -27.27
CA PRO A 163 -13.99 4.54 -26.19
C PRO A 163 -13.24 4.35 -24.86
N ARG A 164 -13.88 4.75 -23.76
CA ARG A 164 -13.29 4.70 -22.42
C ARG A 164 -14.07 3.72 -21.56
N GLN A 165 -13.38 3.02 -20.67
CA GLN A 165 -14.03 2.21 -19.64
C GLN A 165 -14.20 3.07 -18.40
N LEU A 166 -15.44 3.43 -18.07
CA LEU A 166 -15.76 4.33 -16.97
C LEU A 166 -16.86 3.73 -16.10
N ALA A 167 -16.75 3.94 -14.79
CA ALA A 167 -17.80 3.64 -13.84
C ALA A 167 -18.37 4.96 -13.31
N GLN A 168 -19.70 5.11 -13.33
CA GLN A 168 -20.34 6.28 -12.74
C GLN A 168 -20.45 6.09 -11.24
N LEU A 169 -19.82 6.98 -10.48
CA LEU A 169 -19.77 6.91 -9.04
C LEU A 169 -20.48 8.12 -8.40
N PRO A 170 -21.34 7.88 -7.40
CA PRO A 170 -21.98 8.95 -6.64
C PRO A 170 -20.98 9.55 -5.65
N PHE A 171 -20.95 10.87 -5.56
CA PHE A 171 -20.24 11.62 -4.53
C PHE A 171 -21.23 12.38 -3.65
N ALA A 172 -20.89 12.54 -2.38
CA ALA A 172 -21.72 13.29 -1.44
C ALA A 172 -21.74 14.78 -1.80
N THR A 173 -22.92 15.29 -2.17
CA THR A 173 -23.12 16.72 -2.49
C THR A 173 -23.58 17.55 -1.30
N ARG A 174 -23.92 16.91 -0.17
CA ARG A 174 -24.32 17.56 1.09
C ARG A 174 -23.49 17.00 2.24
N ALA A 175 -23.21 17.85 3.23
CA ALA A 175 -22.40 17.48 4.40
C ALA A 175 -23.13 16.54 5.37
N ASP A 176 -24.46 16.57 5.37
CA ASP A 176 -25.29 15.86 6.36
C ASP A 176 -25.59 14.43 5.90
N GLY A 177 -25.41 13.45 6.79
CA GLY A 177 -25.64 12.02 6.53
C GLY A 177 -24.41 11.13 6.26
N TYR A 178 -23.23 11.70 6.02
CA TYR A 178 -21.98 10.95 5.73
C TYR A 178 -20.96 10.98 6.86
N THR A 179 -21.45 11.20 8.08
CA THR A 179 -20.63 11.30 9.27
C THR A 179 -20.71 10.01 10.08
N VAL A 180 -19.57 9.38 10.32
CA VAL A 180 -19.45 8.17 11.12
C VAL A 180 -19.09 8.55 12.55
N THR A 181 -19.90 8.10 13.51
CA THR A 181 -19.73 8.38 14.94
C THR A 181 -19.38 7.11 15.70
N GLY A 182 -18.51 7.22 16.69
CA GLY A 182 -18.20 6.13 17.61
C GLY A 182 -16.82 6.27 18.24
N ARG A 183 -16.33 5.18 18.81
CA ARG A 183 -14.95 5.12 19.32
C ARG A 183 -13.97 5.28 18.16
N ALA A 184 -12.99 6.17 18.32
CA ALA A 184 -12.12 6.63 17.23
C ALA A 184 -11.44 5.49 16.48
N ARG A 185 -10.85 4.51 17.18
CA ARG A 185 -10.21 3.36 16.53
C ARG A 185 -11.20 2.58 15.68
N ARG A 186 -12.37 2.26 16.25
CA ARG A 186 -13.44 1.56 15.55
C ARG A 186 -13.94 2.31 14.32
N VAL A 187 -14.14 3.61 14.45
CA VAL A 187 -14.60 4.48 13.36
C VAL A 187 -13.58 4.46 12.23
N VAL A 188 -12.31 4.71 12.53
CA VAL A 188 -11.23 4.68 11.54
C VAL A 188 -11.12 3.31 10.87
N GLN A 189 -11.08 2.22 11.64
CA GLN A 189 -11.03 0.86 11.06
C GLN A 189 -12.23 0.56 10.15
N ASN A 190 -13.42 0.98 10.54
CA ASN A 190 -14.63 0.79 9.74
C ASN A 190 -14.61 1.61 8.45
N ILE A 191 -14.15 2.86 8.50
CA ILE A 191 -14.03 3.72 7.31
C ILE A 191 -13.02 3.15 6.32
N ILE A 192 -11.85 2.74 6.79
CA ILE A 192 -10.82 2.14 5.94
C ILE A 192 -11.34 0.83 5.33
N GLN A 193 -11.99 -0.03 6.13
CA GLN A 193 -12.56 -1.29 5.63
C GLN A 193 -13.71 -1.06 4.64
N ASP A 194 -14.62 -0.11 4.91
CA ASP A 194 -15.71 0.24 4.00
C ASP A 194 -15.14 0.73 2.64
N SER A 195 -14.04 1.48 2.68
CA SER A 195 -13.35 1.98 1.48
C SER A 195 -12.70 0.84 0.68
N PHE A 196 -12.01 -0.07 1.36
CA PHE A 196 -11.43 -1.26 0.72
C PHE A 196 -12.50 -2.19 0.15
N ASP A 197 -13.58 -2.45 0.89
CA ASP A 197 -14.67 -3.31 0.43
C ASP A 197 -15.31 -2.73 -0.86
N ALA A 198 -15.53 -1.42 -0.90
CA ALA A 198 -16.09 -0.73 -2.06
C ALA A 198 -15.20 -0.80 -3.30
N VAL A 199 -13.91 -0.45 -3.15
CA VAL A 199 -12.96 -0.46 -4.26
C VAL A 199 -12.67 -1.88 -4.73
N ASN A 200 -12.43 -2.82 -3.81
CA ASN A 200 -12.21 -4.22 -4.19
C ASN A 200 -13.44 -4.79 -4.93
N ALA A 201 -14.67 -4.47 -4.51
CA ALA A 201 -15.87 -4.91 -5.22
C ALA A 201 -15.97 -4.30 -6.63
N LEU A 202 -15.72 -2.99 -6.77
CA LEU A 202 -15.76 -2.29 -8.06
C LEU A 202 -14.80 -2.88 -9.10
N TYR A 203 -13.60 -3.27 -8.66
CA TYR A 203 -12.58 -3.88 -9.51
C TYR A 203 -12.70 -5.41 -9.65
N GLY A 204 -13.72 -6.04 -9.05
CA GLY A 204 -13.91 -7.49 -9.11
C GLY A 204 -12.95 -8.29 -8.23
N TRP A 205 -12.33 -7.65 -7.24
CA TRP A 205 -11.39 -8.22 -6.27
C TRP A 205 -12.06 -8.59 -4.93
N ALA A 206 -13.39 -8.65 -4.86
CA ALA A 206 -14.11 -8.94 -3.62
C ALA A 206 -13.69 -10.27 -2.97
N ASP A 207 -13.45 -11.31 -3.77
CA ASP A 207 -13.02 -12.63 -3.30
C ASP A 207 -11.50 -12.70 -3.04
N ASN A 208 -10.73 -11.81 -3.66
CA ASN A 208 -9.26 -11.74 -3.58
C ASN A 208 -8.81 -10.30 -3.28
N PRO A 209 -9.07 -9.78 -2.07
CA PRO A 209 -8.81 -8.38 -1.77
C PRO A 209 -7.30 -8.09 -1.76
N HIS A 210 -6.93 -6.89 -2.22
CA HIS A 210 -5.54 -6.42 -2.20
C HIS A 210 -5.15 -5.76 -0.86
N ALA A 211 -6.14 -5.22 -0.14
CA ALA A 211 -5.95 -4.60 1.17
C ALA A 211 -7.11 -4.94 2.12
N VAL A 212 -6.80 -5.14 3.39
CA VAL A 212 -7.76 -5.44 4.46
C VAL A 212 -7.39 -4.74 5.77
N VAL A 213 -8.37 -4.55 6.65
CA VAL A 213 -8.14 -4.04 8.00
C VAL A 213 -8.13 -5.18 9.02
N ASP A 214 -7.17 -5.16 9.92
CA ASP A 214 -7.09 -6.07 11.05
C ASP A 214 -7.84 -5.51 12.28
N PHE A 215 -8.84 -6.27 12.73
CA PHE A 215 -9.70 -5.99 13.88
C PHE A 215 -9.33 -6.85 15.11
N ALA A 216 -8.13 -7.43 15.17
CA ALA A 216 -7.71 -8.30 16.27
C ALA A 216 -7.85 -7.66 17.66
N THR A 217 -7.75 -6.33 17.78
CA THR A 217 -7.92 -5.62 19.07
C THR A 217 -9.41 -5.44 19.39
N ARG A 218 -9.93 -6.26 20.30
CA ARG A 218 -11.36 -6.25 20.67
C ARG A 218 -11.76 -5.12 21.63
N ALA A 219 -10.86 -4.69 22.51
CA ALA A 219 -11.14 -3.61 23.44
C ALA A 219 -10.75 -2.26 22.82
N ASP A 220 -11.74 -1.41 22.58
CA ASP A 220 -11.54 -0.04 22.10
C ASP A 220 -11.74 0.95 23.25
N LYS A 221 -10.64 1.53 23.73
CA LYS A 221 -10.62 2.54 24.79
C LYS A 221 -10.43 3.97 24.26
N SER A 222 -10.38 4.13 22.94
CA SER A 222 -10.16 5.43 22.32
C SER A 222 -11.30 6.42 22.62
N PRO A 223 -11.06 7.74 22.53
CA PRO A 223 -12.12 8.73 22.70
C PRO A 223 -13.22 8.55 21.65
N GLN A 224 -14.36 9.20 21.90
CA GLN A 224 -15.38 9.34 20.86
C GLN A 224 -14.84 10.25 19.76
N ALA A 225 -15.08 9.88 18.52
CA ALA A 225 -14.73 10.66 17.35
C ALA A 225 -15.91 10.75 16.38
N LEU A 226 -15.86 11.82 15.61
CA LEU A 226 -16.79 12.13 14.56
C LEU A 226 -15.96 12.32 13.29
N VAL A 227 -16.11 11.43 12.32
CA VAL A 227 -15.36 11.50 11.06
C VAL A 227 -16.33 11.71 9.92
N ARG A 228 -16.13 12.81 9.20
CA ARG A 228 -16.83 13.08 7.95
C ARG A 228 -16.05 12.45 6.81
N VAL A 229 -16.72 11.64 6.01
CA VAL A 229 -16.15 11.11 4.77
C VAL A 229 -16.44 12.09 3.63
N ASN A 230 -15.45 12.34 2.77
CA ASN A 230 -15.52 13.37 1.74
C ASN A 230 -14.86 12.97 0.40
N ASP A 231 -14.80 11.67 0.09
CA ASP A 231 -14.28 11.13 -1.18
C ASP A 231 -12.77 11.39 -1.43
N ASP A 232 -12.08 12.06 -0.49
CA ASP A 232 -10.63 12.23 -0.46
C ASP A 232 -9.90 10.89 -0.23
N PRO A 233 -8.56 10.84 -0.38
CA PRO A 233 -7.80 9.68 0.00
C PRO A 233 -8.08 9.22 1.44
N VAL A 234 -8.03 7.91 1.65
CA VAL A 234 -8.31 7.30 2.95
C VAL A 234 -7.42 7.88 4.03
N LEU A 235 -6.12 8.05 3.75
CA LEU A 235 -5.17 8.59 4.71
C LEU A 235 -5.57 10.01 5.16
N ASP A 236 -5.83 10.90 4.21
CA ASP A 236 -6.19 12.29 4.46
C ASP A 236 -7.49 12.40 5.26
N THR A 237 -8.46 11.54 4.97
CA THR A 237 -9.76 11.50 5.66
C THR A 237 -9.63 11.14 7.14
N VAL A 238 -8.72 10.23 7.50
CA VAL A 238 -8.65 9.68 8.87
C VAL A 238 -7.47 10.19 9.69
N ALA A 239 -6.45 10.81 9.08
CA ALA A 239 -5.20 11.19 9.73
C ALA A 239 -5.42 12.13 10.92
N GLU A 240 -6.20 13.20 10.74
CA GLU A 240 -6.47 14.16 11.83
C GLU A 240 -7.18 13.51 13.02
N THR A 241 -8.15 12.63 12.75
CA THR A 241 -8.87 11.90 13.80
C THR A 241 -7.92 10.96 14.53
N CYS A 242 -7.02 10.29 13.81
CA CYS A 242 -6.02 9.43 14.44
C CYS A 242 -5.08 10.24 15.34
N ARG A 243 -4.59 11.38 14.86
CA ARG A 243 -3.72 12.28 15.63
C ARG A 243 -4.41 12.78 16.90
N ALA A 244 -5.65 13.29 16.78
CA ALA A 244 -6.42 13.79 17.91
C ALA A 244 -6.76 12.69 18.94
N ALA A 245 -6.93 11.45 18.50
CA ALA A 245 -7.27 10.32 19.36
C ALA A 245 -6.04 9.54 19.89
N GLY A 246 -4.81 9.96 19.58
CA GLY A 246 -3.59 9.25 19.97
C GLY A 246 -3.44 7.87 19.30
N LEU A 247 -3.92 7.73 18.07
CA LEU A 247 -3.89 6.49 17.29
C LEU A 247 -2.84 6.56 16.20
N GLY A 248 -2.16 5.44 15.96
CA GLY A 248 -1.23 5.23 14.85
C GLY A 248 -1.80 4.27 13.83
N ILE A 249 -1.57 4.55 12.56
CA ILE A 249 -1.88 3.67 11.43
C ILE A 249 -0.58 3.01 10.98
N GLY A 250 -0.57 1.68 10.94
CA GLY A 250 0.52 0.90 10.36
C GLY A 250 0.00 0.05 9.22
N VAL A 251 0.73 0.01 8.11
CA VAL A 251 0.44 -0.86 6.97
C VAL A 251 1.59 -1.84 6.79
N SER A 252 1.26 -3.12 6.66
CA SER A 252 2.26 -4.18 6.49
C SER A 252 1.85 -5.14 5.39
N LEU A 253 2.81 -5.70 4.67
CA LEU A 253 2.55 -6.78 3.72
C LEU A 253 2.44 -8.12 4.46
N TRP A 254 1.27 -8.75 4.36
CA TRP A 254 1.03 -10.11 4.83
C TRP A 254 1.27 -11.10 3.70
N TRP A 255 1.83 -12.26 4.01
CA TRP A 255 2.09 -13.33 3.06
C TRP A 255 1.36 -14.62 3.45
N PRO A 256 0.95 -15.45 2.48
CA PRO A 256 0.46 -16.80 2.73
C PRO A 256 1.38 -17.58 3.67
N GLY A 257 0.83 -18.09 4.77
CA GLY A 257 1.57 -18.77 5.84
C GLY A 257 1.85 -17.91 7.08
N ASP A 258 1.57 -16.61 7.05
CA ASP A 258 1.56 -15.80 8.27
C ASP A 258 0.31 -16.09 9.13
N GLY A 259 0.31 -15.60 10.37
CA GLY A 259 -0.83 -15.75 11.29
C GLY A 259 -2.12 -15.14 10.72
N SER A 260 -3.27 -15.68 11.17
CA SER A 260 -4.59 -15.23 10.72
C SER A 260 -4.82 -13.74 10.97
N ILE A 261 -5.46 -13.06 10.02
CA ILE A 261 -5.90 -11.66 10.16
C ILE A 261 -7.37 -11.65 10.56
N TYR A 262 -7.74 -10.87 11.57
CA TYR A 262 -9.14 -10.74 11.96
C TYR A 262 -9.83 -9.69 11.09
N THR A 263 -10.53 -10.13 10.04
CA THR A 263 -11.23 -9.22 9.11
C THR A 263 -12.73 -9.17 9.40
N ARG A 264 -13.37 -8.05 9.09
CA ARG A 264 -14.83 -7.91 9.13
C ARG A 264 -15.46 -8.66 7.95
N THR A 265 -16.48 -9.48 8.20
CA THR A 265 -17.22 -10.22 7.15
C THR A 265 -18.63 -9.71 6.92
N ARG A 266 -19.23 -9.07 7.93
CA ARG A 266 -20.54 -8.42 7.83
C ARG A 266 -20.49 -7.07 8.52
N ARG A 267 -21.16 -6.07 7.95
CA ARG A 267 -21.27 -4.71 8.51
C ARG A 267 -22.30 -4.64 9.63
N ASP A 268 -23.46 -5.26 9.43
CA ASP A 268 -24.58 -5.22 10.37
C ASP A 268 -25.31 -6.59 10.45
N PRO A 269 -25.31 -7.28 11.62
CA PRO A 269 -24.44 -7.00 12.76
C PRO A 269 -22.98 -7.21 12.36
N ALA A 270 -22.09 -6.44 12.98
CA ALA A 270 -20.66 -6.50 12.76
C ALA A 270 -20.07 -7.87 13.17
N THR A 271 -19.59 -8.67 12.21
CA THR A 271 -18.95 -9.98 12.48
C THR A 271 -17.49 -10.00 12.03
N TYR A 272 -16.64 -10.67 12.80
CA TYR A 272 -15.18 -10.77 12.56
C TYR A 272 -14.77 -12.22 12.53
N VAL A 273 -13.94 -12.57 11.56
CA VAL A 273 -13.43 -13.93 11.39
C VAL A 273 -11.94 -13.88 11.10
N GLY A 274 -11.18 -14.79 11.71
CA GLY A 274 -9.78 -15.01 11.35
C GLY A 274 -9.71 -15.57 9.93
N LYS A 275 -9.07 -14.83 9.03
CA LYS A 275 -8.87 -15.23 7.63
C LYS A 275 -7.41 -15.48 7.32
N PHE A 276 -7.20 -16.37 6.37
CA PHE A 276 -5.94 -16.58 5.66
C PHE A 276 -6.18 -16.26 4.19
N PHE A 277 -5.16 -15.72 3.52
CA PHE A 277 -5.22 -15.42 2.09
C PHE A 277 -4.27 -16.33 1.31
N ALA A 278 -4.62 -16.60 0.06
CA ALA A 278 -3.81 -17.41 -0.84
C ALA A 278 -2.69 -16.60 -1.53
N HIS A 279 -2.76 -15.28 -1.45
CA HIS A 279 -1.84 -14.31 -2.04
C HIS A 279 -1.38 -13.27 -1.01
N PRO A 280 -0.33 -12.47 -1.30
CA PRO A 280 0.05 -11.34 -0.47
C PRO A 280 -1.07 -10.30 -0.37
N VAL A 281 -1.26 -9.72 0.82
CA VAL A 281 -2.30 -8.73 1.09
C VAL A 281 -1.75 -7.61 1.96
N LEU A 282 -2.10 -6.36 1.66
CA LEU A 282 -1.81 -5.23 2.53
C LEU A 282 -2.72 -5.27 3.76
N VAL A 283 -2.13 -5.23 4.95
CA VAL A 283 -2.87 -5.27 6.21
C VAL A 283 -2.70 -3.95 6.93
N VAL A 284 -3.81 -3.26 7.15
CA VAL A 284 -3.88 -2.03 7.93
C VAL A 284 -4.19 -2.36 9.38
N ARG A 285 -3.40 -1.79 10.29
CA ARG A 285 -3.60 -1.90 11.74
C ARG A 285 -3.67 -0.52 12.36
N VAL A 286 -4.70 -0.29 13.15
CA VAL A 286 -4.89 0.93 13.93
C VAL A 286 -4.59 0.62 15.39
N ARG A 287 -3.60 1.28 15.97
CA ARG A 287 -3.10 0.99 17.33
C ARG A 287 -3.06 2.28 18.17
N GLU A 288 -3.24 2.16 19.48
CA GLU A 288 -2.91 3.27 20.39
C GLU A 288 -1.41 3.53 20.36
N ILE A 289 -1.03 4.79 20.24
CA ILE A 289 0.36 5.22 20.39
C ILE A 289 0.62 5.30 21.88
N LYS A 290 1.47 4.43 22.42
CA LYS A 290 2.05 4.67 23.74
C LYS A 290 3.10 5.77 23.56
N GLU A 291 2.91 6.91 24.22
CA GLU A 291 4.02 7.83 24.44
C GLU A 291 5.11 7.05 25.19
N ALA A 292 6.33 7.14 24.67
CA ALA A 292 7.53 6.57 25.27
C ALA A 292 8.31 7.71 25.91
#